data_AF-A0A662C0I9-F1
#
_entry.id   AF-A0A662C0I9-F1
#
_cell.length_a   1.000
_cell.length_b   1.000
_cell.length_c   1.000
_cell.angle_alpha   90.00
_cell.angle_beta   90.00
_cell.angle_gamma   90.00
#
_symmetry.space_group_name_H-M   'P 1'
#
loop_
_entity.id
_entity.type
_entity.pdbx_description
1 polymer ?
#
loop_
_entity_poly.entity_id
_entity_poly.type
_entity_poly.pdbx_seq_one_letter_code
_entity_poly.pdbx_strand_id
1 'polypeptide(L)'
;MTEETSIKLFESKQVRVHWDNEVEKWYFSIIDIIETLTGSSNPRRYWSDLKRKLTKEGFSQLYEIIVQLKLESSDGKKYSTDCTDTEGILRIIQSIPSPKAEPFKLWLAKVGYERIEETEDPELAFDRAMGTYLKKGYSKEWINQRLKSIEVRKELTDEWQTRGMKEGLEYAILTNEITKAWADRDVKAYKKLKGLKKENLRDNMTNLELVLNMLAEASTTEISKEKKPKGLDENKDVARKGGNAAKKARLEIEKQTGKSIVSSKNAKELGQKSDDENKSIE
;
A
#
# COMPACT_ATOMS: atom_id res chain seq x y z
N MET A 1 -22.84 -6.50 5.74
CA MET A 1 -22.40 -6.54 4.33
C MET A 1 -20.92 -6.90 4.31
N THR A 2 -20.54 -7.89 3.51
CA THR A 2 -19.13 -8.23 3.24
C THR A 2 -18.53 -7.13 2.35
N GLU A 3 -17.20 -6.96 2.34
CA GLU A 3 -16.49 -6.05 1.41
C GLU A 3 -16.96 -6.23 -0.05
N GLU A 4 -17.39 -7.43 -0.41
CA GLU A 4 -17.96 -7.78 -1.72
C GLU A 4 -19.21 -6.97 -2.08
N THR A 5 -20.06 -6.57 -1.12
CA THR A 5 -21.28 -5.80 -1.41
C THR A 5 -20.94 -4.35 -1.77
N SER A 6 -19.92 -3.79 -1.12
CA SER A 6 -19.38 -2.45 -1.39
C SER A 6 -18.71 -2.40 -2.77
N ILE A 7 -17.97 -3.46 -3.13
CA ILE A 7 -17.31 -3.61 -4.44
C ILE A 7 -18.36 -3.75 -5.56
N LYS A 8 -19.40 -4.56 -5.37
CA LYS A 8 -20.48 -4.75 -6.35
C LYS A 8 -21.24 -3.46 -6.71
N LEU A 9 -21.36 -2.49 -5.80
CA LEU A 9 -22.05 -1.23 -6.09
C LEU A 9 -21.32 -0.42 -7.18
N PHE A 10 -19.98 -0.45 -7.18
CA PHE A 10 -19.15 0.18 -8.21
C PHE A 10 -18.98 -0.66 -9.49
N GLU A 11 -19.24 -1.97 -9.44
CA GLU A 11 -19.25 -2.83 -10.63
C GLU A 11 -20.51 -2.66 -11.48
N SER A 12 -21.63 -2.23 -10.88
CA SER A 12 -22.93 -2.13 -11.55
C SER A 12 -23.09 -0.94 -12.53
N LYS A 13 -22.23 0.08 -12.41
CA LYS A 13 -22.12 1.20 -13.36
C LYS A 13 -20.65 1.58 -13.51
N GLN A 14 -20.20 1.74 -14.75
CA GLN A 14 -18.80 2.06 -15.06
C GLN A 14 -18.45 3.48 -14.62
N VAL A 15 -17.95 3.63 -13.39
CA VAL A 15 -17.37 4.91 -12.92
C VAL A 15 -16.09 5.15 -13.69
N ARG A 16 -16.00 6.30 -14.37
CA ARG A 16 -14.78 6.66 -15.10
C ARG A 16 -13.66 6.99 -14.11
N VAL A 17 -12.50 6.41 -14.37
CA VAL A 17 -11.31 6.54 -13.54
C VAL A 17 -10.12 7.02 -14.36
N HIS A 18 -9.23 7.75 -13.72
CA HIS A 18 -7.95 8.20 -14.28
C HIS A 18 -6.83 7.85 -13.32
N TRP A 19 -5.75 7.30 -13.86
CA TRP A 19 -4.53 7.00 -13.12
C TRP A 19 -3.49 8.09 -13.38
N ASP A 20 -3.08 8.77 -12.32
CA ASP A 20 -1.96 9.73 -12.37
C ASP A 20 -0.67 9.03 -11.93
N ASN A 21 0.33 9.02 -12.82
CA ASN A 21 1.63 8.39 -12.56
C ASN A 21 2.57 9.25 -11.72
N GLU A 22 2.40 10.57 -11.69
CA GLU A 22 3.31 11.49 -10.99
C GLU A 22 3.02 11.48 -9.49
N VAL A 23 1.75 11.57 -9.11
CA VAL A 23 1.32 11.52 -7.71
C VAL A 23 0.90 10.12 -7.26
N GLU A 24 0.96 9.15 -8.17
CA GLU A 24 0.53 7.77 -7.94
C GLU A 24 -0.87 7.70 -7.29
N LYS A 25 -1.88 8.36 -7.87
CA LYS A 25 -3.27 8.36 -7.36
C LYS A 25 -4.28 7.96 -8.43
N TRP A 26 -5.34 7.32 -7.97
CA TRP A 26 -6.55 7.12 -8.78
C TRP A 26 -7.48 8.30 -8.55
N TYR A 27 -7.97 8.88 -9.65
CA TYR A 27 -9.00 9.91 -9.67
C TYR A 27 -10.27 9.34 -10.25
N PHE A 28 -11.40 9.71 -9.68
CA PHE A 28 -12.70 9.15 -10.01
C PHE A 28 -13.67 10.28 -10.35
N SER A 29 -14.50 10.06 -11.38
CA SER A 29 -15.51 11.03 -11.78
C SER A 29 -16.57 11.23 -10.69
N ILE A 30 -16.70 12.46 -10.20
CA ILE A 30 -17.67 12.79 -9.14
C ILE A 30 -19.11 12.63 -9.65
N ILE A 31 -19.36 13.03 -10.90
CA ILE A 31 -20.70 12.95 -11.48
C ILE A 31 -21.16 11.49 -11.67
N ASP A 32 -20.27 10.58 -12.04
CA ASP A 32 -20.60 9.16 -12.22
C ASP A 32 -20.88 8.49 -10.87
N ILE A 33 -20.16 8.89 -9.82
CA ILE A 33 -20.41 8.43 -8.44
C ILE A 33 -21.77 8.94 -7.95
N ILE A 34 -22.06 10.22 -8.16
CA ILE A 34 -23.36 10.80 -7.81
C ILE A 34 -24.47 10.06 -8.55
N GLU A 35 -24.33 9.82 -9.85
CA GLU A 35 -25.32 9.09 -10.63
C GLU A 35 -25.54 7.67 -10.09
N THR A 36 -24.46 6.96 -9.76
CA THR A 36 -24.50 5.60 -9.23
C THR A 36 -25.20 5.54 -7.88
N LEU A 37 -24.82 6.46 -6.98
CA LEU A 37 -25.33 6.48 -5.60
C LEU A 37 -26.70 7.14 -5.48
N THR A 38 -27.11 8.03 -6.36
CA THR A 38 -28.41 8.71 -6.26
C THR A 38 -29.45 8.19 -7.24
N GLY A 39 -29.02 7.61 -8.37
CA GLY A 39 -29.92 7.34 -9.50
C GLY A 39 -30.47 8.61 -10.16
N SER A 40 -29.90 9.79 -9.88
CA SER A 40 -30.36 11.06 -10.43
C SER A 40 -30.29 11.06 -11.96
N SER A 41 -31.36 11.53 -12.60
CA SER A 41 -31.39 11.78 -14.04
C SER A 41 -30.56 13.00 -14.46
N ASN A 42 -30.17 13.86 -13.52
CA ASN A 42 -29.28 15.00 -13.75
C ASN A 42 -28.20 15.08 -12.65
N PRO A 43 -27.17 14.21 -12.71
CA PRO A 43 -26.11 14.16 -11.70
C PRO A 43 -25.26 15.44 -11.66
N ARG A 44 -25.15 16.18 -12.77
CA ARG A 44 -24.43 17.47 -12.84
C ARG A 44 -25.10 18.54 -11.98
N ARG A 45 -26.43 18.69 -12.10
CA ARG A 45 -27.19 19.64 -11.27
C ARG A 45 -27.12 19.25 -9.79
N TYR A 46 -27.31 17.95 -9.51
CA TYR A 46 -27.17 17.43 -8.15
C TYR A 46 -25.79 17.78 -7.56
N TRP A 47 -24.73 17.59 -8.34
CA TRP A 47 -23.38 17.95 -7.93
C TRP A 47 -23.23 19.44 -7.63
N SER A 48 -23.75 20.32 -8.48
CA SER A 48 -23.71 21.77 -8.27
C SER A 48 -24.43 22.18 -6.96
N ASP A 49 -25.57 21.55 -6.67
CA ASP A 49 -26.34 21.82 -5.45
C ASP A 49 -25.61 21.27 -4.21
N LEU A 50 -25.08 20.06 -4.29
CA LEU A 50 -24.28 19.45 -3.21
C LEU A 50 -23.02 20.26 -2.92
N LYS A 51 -22.30 20.71 -3.96
CA LYS A 51 -21.12 21.57 -3.84
C LYS A 51 -21.45 22.85 -3.08
N ARG A 52 -22.56 23.51 -3.43
CA ARG A 52 -23.02 24.73 -2.73
C ARG A 52 -23.37 24.46 -1.26
N LYS A 53 -24.00 23.33 -0.97
CA LYS A 53 -24.31 22.90 0.40
C LYS A 53 -23.04 22.67 1.21
N LEU A 54 -22.09 21.91 0.68
CA LEU A 54 -20.81 21.61 1.31
C LEU A 54 -20.01 22.89 1.63
N THR A 55 -19.96 23.84 0.70
CA THR A 55 -19.31 25.14 0.93
C THR A 55 -19.96 25.90 2.09
N LYS A 56 -21.30 25.86 2.22
CA LYS A 56 -22.01 26.50 3.35
C LYS A 56 -21.74 25.81 4.68
N GLU A 57 -21.52 24.50 4.67
CA GLU A 57 -21.16 23.69 5.85
C GLU A 57 -19.68 23.87 6.28
N GLY A 58 -18.96 24.83 5.68
CA GLY A 58 -17.56 25.13 6.02
C GLY A 58 -16.55 24.28 5.26
N PHE A 59 -16.98 23.50 4.26
CA PHE A 59 -16.07 22.69 3.44
C PHE A 59 -15.45 23.53 2.31
N SER A 60 -14.62 24.50 2.67
CA SER A 60 -13.89 25.38 1.73
C SER A 60 -12.82 24.63 0.92
N GLN A 61 -12.28 23.55 1.48
CA GLN A 61 -11.29 22.65 0.86
C GLN A 61 -11.87 21.81 -0.30
N LEU A 62 -13.18 21.86 -0.58
CA LEU A 62 -13.77 21.11 -1.69
C LEU A 62 -13.05 21.41 -3.01
N TYR A 63 -12.72 22.68 -3.26
CA TYR A 63 -12.04 23.07 -4.49
C TYR A 63 -10.57 22.65 -4.53
N GLU A 64 -9.95 22.39 -3.38
CA GLU A 64 -8.54 21.97 -3.29
C GLU A 64 -8.37 20.48 -3.59
N ILE A 65 -9.37 19.66 -3.26
CA ILE A 65 -9.34 18.21 -3.51
C ILE A 65 -9.91 17.80 -4.88
N ILE A 66 -10.68 18.68 -5.53
CA ILE A 66 -11.25 18.43 -6.85
C ILE A 66 -10.26 18.88 -7.93
N VAL A 67 -9.97 17.97 -8.87
CA VAL A 67 -9.21 18.27 -10.08
C VAL A 67 -10.11 18.13 -11.31
N GLN A 68 -9.84 18.91 -12.36
CA GLN A 68 -10.53 18.78 -13.63
C GLN A 68 -9.71 17.97 -14.62
N LEU A 69 -10.22 16.78 -14.97
CA LEU A 69 -9.56 15.87 -15.90
C LEU A 69 -10.40 15.67 -17.16
N LYS A 70 -9.72 15.53 -18.30
CA LYS A 70 -10.36 15.23 -19.58
C LYS A 70 -10.69 13.74 -19.67
N LEU A 71 -11.92 13.38 -19.33
CA LEU A 71 -12.42 12.01 -19.41
C LEU A 71 -13.22 11.78 -20.68
N GLU A 72 -13.15 10.57 -21.23
CA GLU A 72 -13.96 10.16 -22.37
C GLU A 72 -15.44 10.06 -21.98
N SER A 73 -16.32 10.38 -22.92
CA SER A 73 -17.77 10.36 -22.79
C SER A 73 -18.37 9.32 -23.75
N SER A 74 -19.67 9.07 -23.65
CA SER A 74 -20.38 8.06 -24.46
C SER A 74 -20.33 8.33 -25.98
N ASP A 75 -20.00 9.53 -26.39
CA ASP A 75 -19.81 9.97 -27.78
C ASP A 75 -18.35 9.85 -28.26
N GLY A 76 -17.45 9.25 -27.46
CA GLY A 76 -16.03 9.11 -27.76
C GLY A 76 -15.22 10.41 -27.64
N LYS A 77 -15.85 11.54 -27.27
CA LYS A 77 -15.16 12.82 -27.06
C LYS A 77 -14.70 12.95 -25.61
N LYS A 78 -13.63 13.72 -25.41
CA LYS A 78 -13.08 14.01 -24.08
C LYS A 78 -13.58 15.35 -23.55
N TYR A 79 -14.13 15.33 -22.34
CA TYR A 79 -14.67 16.53 -21.68
C TYR A 79 -14.04 16.76 -20.31
N SER A 80 -13.88 18.03 -19.94
CA SER A 80 -13.44 18.41 -18.60
C SER A 80 -14.47 17.95 -17.58
N THR A 81 -14.04 17.12 -16.64
CA THR A 81 -14.89 16.49 -15.63
C THR A 81 -14.27 16.67 -14.25
N ASP A 82 -15.08 17.12 -13.29
CA ASP A 82 -14.67 17.18 -11.89
C ASP A 82 -14.40 15.77 -11.36
N CYS A 83 -13.17 15.54 -10.92
CA CYS A 83 -12.68 14.29 -10.38
C CYS A 83 -12.04 14.52 -9.00
N THR A 84 -12.00 13.49 -8.18
CA THR A 84 -11.29 13.51 -6.89
C THR A 84 -10.68 12.15 -6.60
N ASP A 85 -9.71 12.11 -5.69
CA ASP A 85 -9.14 10.86 -5.21
C ASP A 85 -10.05 10.14 -4.19
N THR A 86 -9.59 8.98 -3.70
CA THR A 86 -10.35 8.15 -2.75
C THR A 86 -10.81 8.91 -1.52
N GLU A 87 -9.96 9.75 -0.93
CA GLU A 87 -10.30 10.51 0.28
C GLU A 87 -11.45 11.47 0.00
N GLY A 88 -11.36 12.23 -1.09
CA GLY A 88 -12.43 13.14 -1.48
C GLY A 88 -13.74 12.43 -1.82
N ILE A 89 -13.70 11.23 -2.42
CA ILE A 89 -14.92 10.43 -2.63
C ILE A 89 -15.55 10.05 -1.30
N LEU A 90 -14.78 9.47 -0.39
CA LEU A 90 -15.29 9.05 0.92
C LEU A 90 -15.92 10.22 1.67
N ARG A 91 -15.38 11.43 1.51
CA ARG A 91 -15.96 12.65 2.06
C ARG A 91 -17.27 13.06 1.39
N ILE A 92 -17.34 13.03 0.05
CA ILE A 92 -18.54 13.38 -0.72
C ILE A 92 -19.69 12.42 -0.40
N ILE A 93 -19.42 11.12 -0.34
CA ILE A 93 -20.41 10.06 -0.07
C ILE A 93 -21.17 10.32 1.24
N GLN A 94 -20.50 10.79 2.28
CA GLN A 94 -21.12 11.11 3.57
C GLN A 94 -22.27 12.11 3.43
N SER A 95 -22.15 13.06 2.49
CA SER A 95 -23.13 14.13 2.27
C SER A 95 -24.21 13.79 1.24
N ILE A 96 -24.24 12.56 0.69
CA ILE A 96 -25.29 12.09 -0.23
C ILE A 96 -26.42 11.42 0.56
N PRO A 97 -27.62 12.03 0.69
CA PRO A 97 -28.79 11.39 1.32
C PRO A 97 -29.46 10.39 0.36
N SER A 98 -28.87 9.21 0.20
CA SER A 98 -29.43 8.14 -0.64
C SER A 98 -29.36 6.77 0.06
N PRO A 99 -30.40 5.93 -0.05
CA PRO A 99 -30.34 4.54 0.41
C PRO A 99 -29.17 3.74 -0.18
N LYS A 100 -28.72 4.06 -1.40
CA LYS A 100 -27.56 3.38 -2.02
C LYS A 100 -26.22 3.82 -1.42
N ALA A 101 -26.17 5.00 -0.80
CA ALA A 101 -24.98 5.49 -0.11
C ALA A 101 -24.91 4.96 1.34
N GLU A 102 -26.03 4.54 1.92
CA GLU A 102 -26.10 4.08 3.31
C GLU A 102 -25.15 2.91 3.64
N PRO A 103 -24.99 1.87 2.79
CA PRO A 103 -23.96 0.85 2.98
C PRO A 103 -22.55 1.40 3.21
N PHE A 104 -22.16 2.41 2.45
CA PHE A 104 -20.85 3.05 2.57
C PHE A 104 -20.72 3.85 3.85
N LYS A 105 -21.79 4.54 4.26
CA LYS A 105 -21.80 5.32 5.50
C LYS A 105 -21.71 4.41 6.72
N LEU A 106 -22.44 3.30 6.74
CA LEU A 106 -22.35 2.29 7.79
C LEU A 106 -20.95 1.68 7.85
N TRP A 107 -20.35 1.38 6.69
CA TRP A 107 -18.96 0.91 6.64
C TRP A 107 -17.98 1.96 7.19
N LEU A 108 -18.10 3.23 6.80
CA LEU A 108 -17.27 4.32 7.33
C LEU A 108 -17.44 4.49 8.84
N ALA A 109 -18.68 4.44 9.34
CA ALA A 109 -18.97 4.50 10.77
C ALA A 109 -18.33 3.33 11.53
N LYS A 110 -18.41 2.11 10.96
CA LYS A 110 -17.76 0.93 11.52
C LYS A 110 -16.24 1.10 11.57
N VAL A 111 -15.61 1.55 10.49
CA VAL A 111 -14.16 1.79 10.45
C VAL A 111 -13.76 2.86 11.48
N GLY A 112 -14.55 3.92 11.63
CA GLY A 112 -14.33 4.95 12.65
C GLY A 112 -14.41 4.39 14.07
N TYR A 113 -15.42 3.57 14.35
CA TYR A 113 -15.58 2.89 15.63
C TYR A 113 -14.43 1.92 15.92
N GLU A 114 -14.06 1.07 14.96
CA GLU A 114 -12.90 0.16 15.08
C GLU A 114 -11.60 0.92 15.38
N ARG A 115 -11.38 2.11 14.81
CA ARG A 115 -10.20 2.93 15.14
C ARG A 115 -10.21 3.48 16.57
N ILE A 116 -11.39 3.78 17.11
CA ILE A 116 -11.53 4.19 18.51
C ILE A 116 -11.24 3.00 19.42
N GLU A 117 -11.81 1.83 19.13
CA GLU A 117 -11.52 0.59 19.87
C GLU A 117 -10.03 0.24 19.84
N GLU A 118 -9.37 0.35 18.68
CA GLU A 118 -7.93 0.13 18.55
C GLU A 118 -7.06 1.10 19.35
N THR A 119 -7.59 2.27 19.74
CA THR A 119 -6.87 3.21 20.60
C THR A 119 -6.91 2.77 22.05
N GLU A 120 -8.02 2.18 22.49
CA GLU A 120 -8.20 1.62 23.83
C GLU A 120 -7.52 0.24 23.97
N ASP A 121 -7.62 -0.58 22.92
CA ASP A 121 -7.00 -1.91 22.83
C ASP A 121 -6.18 -2.03 21.53
N PRO A 122 -4.87 -1.69 21.58
CA PRO A 122 -3.98 -1.79 20.43
C PRO A 122 -3.82 -3.20 19.85
N GLU A 123 -4.13 -4.27 20.60
CA GLU A 123 -4.05 -5.65 20.10
C GLU A 123 -5.02 -5.87 18.93
N LEU A 124 -6.18 -5.20 18.95
CA LEU A 124 -7.16 -5.24 17.86
C LEU A 124 -6.57 -4.76 16.52
N ALA A 125 -5.60 -3.84 16.55
CA ALA A 125 -4.93 -3.38 15.34
C ALA A 125 -4.02 -4.47 14.75
N PHE A 126 -3.37 -5.28 15.61
CA PHE A 126 -2.59 -6.43 15.19
C PHE A 126 -3.48 -7.52 14.61
N ASP A 127 -4.59 -7.85 15.29
CA ASP A 127 -5.55 -8.85 14.81
C ASP A 127 -6.15 -8.47 13.46
N ARG A 128 -6.52 -7.20 13.28
CA ARG A 128 -6.99 -6.69 11.99
C ARG A 128 -5.90 -6.77 10.92
N ALA A 129 -4.66 -6.44 11.25
CA ALA A 129 -3.55 -6.57 10.31
C ALA A 129 -3.36 -8.04 9.88
N MET A 130 -3.37 -8.98 10.83
CA MET A 130 -3.30 -10.42 10.55
C MET A 130 -4.46 -10.89 9.68
N GLY A 131 -5.70 -10.54 10.04
CA GLY A 131 -6.90 -10.85 9.27
C GLY A 131 -6.84 -10.28 7.84
N THR A 132 -6.27 -9.09 7.67
CA THR A 132 -6.07 -8.47 6.34
C THR A 132 -5.11 -9.27 5.47
N TYR A 133 -4.00 -9.77 6.03
CA TYR A 133 -3.09 -10.64 5.27
C TYR A 133 -3.73 -12.00 4.97
N LEU A 134 -4.44 -12.60 5.93
CA LEU A 134 -5.13 -13.88 5.70
C LEU A 134 -6.14 -13.77 4.54
N LYS A 135 -6.95 -12.71 4.51
CA LYS A 135 -7.89 -12.44 3.40
C LYS A 135 -7.21 -12.25 2.05
N LYS A 136 -5.95 -11.79 2.04
CA LYS A 136 -5.15 -11.66 0.81
C LYS A 136 -4.50 -12.98 0.37
N GLY A 137 -4.70 -14.07 1.12
CA GLY A 137 -4.20 -15.40 0.79
C GLY A 137 -2.78 -15.70 1.31
N TYR A 138 -2.26 -14.92 2.27
CA TYR A 138 -0.96 -15.21 2.87
C TYR A 138 -1.09 -16.28 3.96
N SER A 139 -0.09 -17.17 4.05
CA SER A 139 -0.02 -18.17 5.12
C SER A 139 0.33 -17.54 6.47
N LYS A 140 -0.06 -18.19 7.57
CA LYS A 140 0.25 -17.72 8.94
C LYS A 140 1.76 -17.61 9.17
N GLU A 141 2.54 -18.54 8.63
CA GLU A 141 3.99 -18.59 8.72
C GLU A 141 4.62 -17.36 8.04
N TRP A 142 4.17 -17.06 6.81
CA TRP A 142 4.62 -15.87 6.09
C TRP A 142 4.24 -14.59 6.86
N ILE A 143 3.02 -14.52 7.41
CA ILE A 143 2.54 -13.37 8.19
C ILE A 143 3.40 -13.15 9.43
N ASN A 144 3.66 -14.21 10.21
CA ASN A 144 4.51 -14.13 11.39
C ASN A 144 5.93 -13.67 11.05
N GLN A 145 6.46 -14.16 9.93
CA GLN A 145 7.76 -13.72 9.44
C GLN A 145 7.74 -12.25 9.00
N ARG A 146 6.66 -11.81 8.35
CA ARG A 146 6.48 -10.42 7.96
C ARG A 146 6.39 -9.50 9.16
N LEU A 147 5.68 -9.88 10.22
CA LEU A 147 5.60 -9.10 11.48
C LEU A 147 6.99 -8.92 12.11
N LYS A 148 7.78 -10.00 12.21
CA LYS A 148 9.19 -9.92 12.68
C LYS A 148 10.04 -8.99 11.81
N SER A 149 9.83 -9.00 10.49
CA SER A 149 10.57 -8.08 9.61
C SER A 149 10.19 -6.60 9.83
N ILE A 150 8.99 -6.30 10.32
CA ILE A 150 8.58 -4.93 10.68
C ILE A 150 9.35 -4.48 11.92
N GLU A 151 9.48 -5.34 12.93
CA GLU A 151 10.26 -5.09 14.13
C GLU A 151 11.73 -4.77 13.80
N VAL A 152 12.40 -5.66 13.04
CA VAL A 152 13.81 -5.46 12.62
C VAL A 152 13.97 -4.15 11.83
N ARG A 153 13.02 -3.84 10.95
CA ARG A 153 13.04 -2.59 10.19
C ARG A 153 12.85 -1.37 11.11
N LYS A 154 11.99 -1.47 12.12
CA LYS A 154 11.75 -0.38 13.07
C LYS A 154 13.02 -0.07 13.86
N GLU A 155 13.72 -1.10 14.33
CA GLU A 155 15.00 -0.94 15.02
C GLU A 155 16.05 -0.23 14.14
N LEU A 156 16.15 -0.61 12.86
CA LEU A 156 17.03 0.07 11.89
C LEU A 156 16.66 1.54 11.72
N THR A 157 15.37 1.86 11.58
CA THR A 157 14.92 3.24 11.41
C THR A 157 15.15 4.07 12.68
N ASP A 158 14.99 3.50 13.87
CA ASP A 158 15.24 4.18 15.14
C ASP A 158 16.74 4.49 15.33
N GLU A 159 17.60 3.56 14.91
CA GLU A 159 19.04 3.80 14.84
C GLU A 159 19.37 4.92 13.84
N TRP A 160 18.79 4.94 12.64
CA TRP A 160 18.99 6.05 11.70
C TRP A 160 18.51 7.38 12.24
N GLN A 161 17.37 7.43 12.93
CA GLN A 161 16.88 8.63 13.60
C GLN A 161 17.89 9.10 14.67
N THR A 162 18.44 8.16 15.45
CA THR A 162 19.48 8.41 16.45
C THR A 162 20.77 8.97 15.82
N ARG A 163 21.09 8.57 14.58
CA ARG A 163 22.21 9.13 13.78
C ARG A 163 21.88 10.43 13.05
N GLY A 164 20.68 10.98 13.25
CA GLY A 164 20.28 12.26 12.67
C GLY A 164 19.84 12.19 11.21
N MET A 165 19.52 10.99 10.71
CA MET A 165 18.98 10.79 9.36
C MET A 165 17.51 11.23 9.30
N LYS A 166 17.12 11.88 8.21
CA LYS A 166 15.76 12.37 7.99
C LYS A 166 14.86 11.30 7.39
N GLU A 167 13.66 11.17 7.95
CA GLU A 167 12.62 10.32 7.38
C GLU A 167 12.25 10.75 5.94
N GLY A 168 11.77 9.80 5.15
CA GLY A 168 11.45 10.01 3.73
C GLY A 168 12.63 9.72 2.82
N LEU A 169 13.22 10.77 2.21
CA LEU A 169 14.19 10.61 1.12
C LEU A 169 15.46 9.87 1.55
N GLU A 170 16.04 10.22 2.69
CA GLU A 170 17.30 9.60 3.15
C GLU A 170 17.08 8.13 3.53
N TYR A 171 15.96 7.81 4.18
CA TYR A 171 15.59 6.41 4.50
C TYR A 171 15.37 5.58 3.23
N ALA A 172 14.77 6.18 2.20
CA ALA A 172 14.59 5.53 0.91
C ALA A 172 15.95 5.26 0.24
N ILE A 173 16.88 6.22 0.27
CA ILE A 173 18.25 6.06 -0.25
C ILE A 173 18.96 4.92 0.49
N LEU A 174 18.97 4.93 1.82
CA LEU A 174 19.66 3.92 2.61
C LEU A 174 19.04 2.52 2.44
N THR A 175 17.70 2.43 2.45
CA THR A 175 16.99 1.17 2.15
C THR A 175 17.36 0.65 0.75
N ASN A 176 17.53 1.55 -0.22
CA ASN A 176 17.92 1.18 -1.57
C ASN A 176 19.37 0.68 -1.64
N GLU A 177 20.30 1.29 -0.89
CA GLU A 177 21.68 0.79 -0.77
C GLU A 177 21.73 -0.61 -0.15
N ILE A 178 20.95 -0.87 0.92
CA ILE A 178 20.84 -2.21 1.52
C ILE A 178 20.32 -3.21 0.48
N THR A 179 19.21 -2.89 -0.17
CA THR A 179 18.55 -3.77 -1.16
C THR A 179 19.48 -4.09 -2.32
N LYS A 180 20.15 -3.06 -2.87
CA LYS A 180 21.11 -3.20 -3.95
C LYS A 180 22.30 -4.06 -3.56
N ALA A 181 22.81 -3.89 -2.35
CA ALA A 181 23.94 -4.66 -1.86
C ALA A 181 23.61 -6.15 -1.70
N TRP A 182 22.44 -6.53 -1.18
CA TRP A 182 22.13 -7.96 -1.00
C TRP A 182 21.52 -8.63 -2.23
N ALA A 183 20.63 -7.95 -2.95
CA ALA A 183 19.85 -8.52 -4.06
C ALA A 183 20.43 -8.22 -5.46
N ASP A 184 21.55 -7.48 -5.53
CA ASP A 184 22.16 -6.99 -6.78
C ASP A 184 21.21 -6.17 -7.66
N ARG A 185 20.15 -5.59 -7.06
CA ARG A 185 19.12 -4.79 -7.74
C ARG A 185 18.62 -3.69 -6.82
N ASP A 186 18.40 -2.50 -7.37
CA ASP A 186 17.71 -1.45 -6.64
C ASP A 186 16.21 -1.79 -6.44
N VAL A 187 15.55 -1.08 -5.53
CA VAL A 187 14.14 -1.32 -5.17
C VAL A 187 13.22 -1.22 -6.38
N LYS A 188 13.48 -0.28 -7.31
CA LYS A 188 12.64 -0.06 -8.50
C LYS A 188 12.77 -1.22 -9.49
N ALA A 189 14.00 -1.65 -9.77
CA ALA A 189 14.30 -2.80 -10.61
C ALA A 189 13.76 -4.09 -10.00
N TYR A 190 13.79 -4.22 -8.67
CA TYR A 190 13.25 -5.37 -7.98
C TYR A 190 11.71 -5.41 -8.01
N LYS A 191 11.05 -4.27 -7.78
CA LYS A 191 9.59 -4.16 -8.00
C LYS A 191 9.19 -4.53 -9.42
N LYS A 192 9.94 -4.05 -10.43
CA LYS A 192 9.71 -4.38 -11.84
C LYS A 192 9.89 -5.88 -12.12
N LEU A 193 10.91 -6.51 -11.55
CA LEU A 193 11.13 -7.96 -11.67
C LEU A 193 9.93 -8.77 -11.16
N LYS A 194 9.29 -8.31 -10.09
CA LYS A 194 8.11 -8.95 -9.50
C LYS A 194 6.76 -8.52 -10.12
N GLY A 195 6.79 -7.66 -11.14
CA GLY A 195 5.59 -7.14 -11.80
C GLY A 195 4.78 -6.15 -10.95
N LEU A 196 5.42 -5.50 -9.98
CA LEU A 196 4.76 -4.59 -9.03
C LEU A 196 4.76 -3.15 -9.56
N LYS A 197 3.67 -2.43 -9.27
CA LYS A 197 3.55 -0.98 -9.47
C LYS A 197 3.63 -0.29 -8.11
N LYS A 198 2.49 -0.19 -7.43
CA LYS A 198 2.34 0.50 -6.13
C LYS A 198 2.55 -0.42 -4.94
N GLU A 199 2.50 -1.72 -5.18
CA GLU A 199 2.56 -2.74 -4.15
C GLU A 199 3.89 -2.66 -3.38
N ASN A 200 3.81 -3.03 -2.10
CA ASN A 200 4.98 -3.11 -1.24
C ASN A 200 5.87 -4.26 -1.69
N LEU A 201 7.18 -4.01 -1.81
CA LEU A 201 8.13 -5.03 -2.26
C LEU A 201 8.25 -6.18 -1.26
N ARG A 202 8.31 -5.89 0.05
CA ARG A 202 8.46 -6.91 1.11
C ARG A 202 7.22 -7.81 1.20
N ASP A 203 6.04 -7.24 0.97
CA ASP A 203 4.80 -8.03 0.95
C ASP A 203 4.74 -9.01 -0.24
N ASN A 204 5.63 -8.85 -1.22
CA ASN A 204 5.74 -9.71 -2.39
C ASN A 204 7.05 -10.51 -2.42
N MET A 205 7.79 -10.53 -1.31
CA MET A 205 8.97 -11.37 -1.15
C MET A 205 8.57 -12.78 -0.68
N THR A 206 9.31 -13.78 -1.16
CA THR A 206 9.32 -15.14 -0.61
C THR A 206 9.83 -15.14 0.83
N ASN A 207 9.58 -16.22 1.58
CA ASN A 207 10.13 -16.38 2.94
C ASN A 207 11.64 -16.17 2.98
N LEU A 208 12.39 -16.73 2.02
CA LEU A 208 13.85 -16.62 2.04
C LEU A 208 14.33 -15.20 1.66
N GLU A 209 13.66 -14.54 0.72
CA GLU A 209 13.90 -13.12 0.42
C GLU A 209 13.63 -12.24 1.66
N LEU A 210 12.57 -12.52 2.43
CA LEU A 210 12.29 -11.84 3.70
C LEU A 210 13.38 -12.09 4.75
N VAL A 211 13.84 -13.33 4.93
CA VAL A 211 14.95 -13.64 5.86
C VAL A 211 16.20 -12.86 5.50
N LEU A 212 16.60 -12.88 4.23
CA LEU A 212 17.80 -12.18 3.78
C LEU A 212 17.65 -10.66 3.92
N ASN A 213 16.47 -10.12 3.64
CA ASN A 213 16.22 -8.70 3.87
C ASN A 213 16.31 -8.33 5.35
N MET A 214 15.75 -9.14 6.26
CA MET A 214 15.88 -8.94 7.70
C MET A 214 17.35 -9.04 8.15
N LEU A 215 18.10 -10.01 7.64
CA LEU A 215 19.53 -10.16 7.95
C LEU A 215 20.31 -8.92 7.50
N ALA A 216 19.99 -8.38 6.32
CA ALA A 216 20.60 -7.17 5.79
C ALA A 216 20.33 -5.97 6.69
N GLU A 217 19.06 -5.77 7.09
CA GLU A 217 18.61 -4.68 7.95
C GLU A 217 19.23 -4.79 9.36
N ALA A 218 19.15 -5.96 10.00
CA ALA A 218 19.76 -6.21 11.30
C ALA A 218 21.29 -6.01 11.28
N SER A 219 21.96 -6.51 10.24
CA SER A 219 23.42 -6.31 10.09
C SER A 219 23.77 -4.83 9.92
N THR A 220 22.97 -4.06 9.16
CA THR A 220 23.17 -2.61 9.04
C THR A 220 22.99 -1.92 10.39
N THR A 221 21.96 -2.28 11.16
CA THR A 221 21.73 -1.74 12.52
C THR A 221 22.91 -1.99 13.43
N GLU A 222 23.36 -3.24 13.54
CA GLU A 222 24.46 -3.62 14.43
C GLU A 222 25.78 -2.93 14.04
N ILE A 223 26.07 -2.83 12.74
CA ILE A 223 27.25 -2.10 12.26
C ILE A 223 27.12 -0.60 12.56
N SER A 224 25.92 -0.02 12.44
CA SER A 224 25.68 1.40 12.74
C SER A 224 25.89 1.70 14.22
N LYS A 225 25.37 0.86 15.13
CA LYS A 225 25.55 1.02 16.59
C LYS A 225 27.03 1.05 16.98
N GLU A 226 27.84 0.20 16.36
CA GLU A 226 29.28 0.10 16.62
C GLU A 226 30.08 1.23 15.97
N LYS A 227 29.82 1.54 14.69
CA LYS A 227 30.60 2.51 13.91
C LYS A 227 30.15 3.96 14.10
N LYS A 228 28.92 4.16 14.55
CA LYS A 228 28.30 5.47 14.81
C LYS A 228 28.48 6.45 13.63
N PRO A 229 28.06 6.05 12.40
CA PRO A 229 28.29 6.84 11.19
C PRO A 229 27.63 8.21 11.28
N LYS A 230 28.26 9.21 10.66
CA LYS A 230 27.77 10.60 10.62
C LYS A 230 27.39 11.00 9.20
N GLY A 231 26.19 11.57 9.07
CA GLY A 231 25.67 12.03 7.79
C GLY A 231 25.35 10.90 6.82
N LEU A 232 24.85 11.29 5.64
CA LEU A 232 24.27 10.33 4.70
C LEU A 232 25.31 9.38 4.10
N ASP A 233 26.50 9.87 3.74
CA ASP A 233 27.46 9.05 2.99
C ASP A 233 28.10 7.95 3.84
N GLU A 234 28.46 8.21 5.09
CA GLU A 234 28.91 7.15 6.00
C GLU A 234 27.80 6.13 6.28
N ASN A 235 26.54 6.59 6.39
CA ASN A 235 25.40 5.71 6.55
C ASN A 235 25.15 4.85 5.30
N LYS A 236 25.41 5.35 4.09
CA LYS A 236 25.36 4.53 2.86
C LYS A 236 26.40 3.42 2.91
N ASP A 237 27.60 3.70 3.39
CA ASP A 237 28.65 2.67 3.50
C ASP A 237 28.30 1.61 4.55
N VAL A 238 27.68 2.01 5.67
CA VAL A 238 27.13 1.07 6.67
C VAL A 238 25.98 0.24 6.09
N ALA A 239 25.07 0.85 5.34
CA ALA A 239 23.99 0.17 4.62
C ALA A 239 24.53 -0.89 3.64
N ARG A 240 25.56 -0.54 2.84
CA ARG A 240 26.21 -1.51 1.93
C ARG A 240 26.88 -2.65 2.68
N LYS A 241 27.54 -2.38 3.80
CA LYS A 241 28.19 -3.42 4.62
C LYS A 241 27.17 -4.41 5.19
N GLY A 242 26.05 -3.93 5.72
CA GLY A 242 24.97 -4.80 6.21
C GLY A 242 24.31 -5.60 5.07
N GLY A 243 24.03 -4.96 3.93
CA GLY A 243 23.54 -5.66 2.74
C GLY A 243 24.52 -6.72 2.21
N ASN A 244 25.82 -6.46 2.25
CA ASN A 244 26.83 -7.44 1.86
C ASN A 244 26.89 -8.67 2.79
N ALA A 245 26.55 -8.53 4.07
CA ALA A 245 26.42 -9.69 4.96
C ALA A 245 25.31 -10.64 4.48
N ALA A 246 24.13 -10.08 4.15
CA ALA A 246 23.05 -10.84 3.54
C ALA A 246 23.39 -11.35 2.14
N LYS A 247 24.16 -10.61 1.33
CA LYS A 247 24.66 -11.09 0.03
C LYS A 247 25.47 -12.37 0.18
N LYS A 248 26.40 -12.42 1.15
CA LYS A 248 27.21 -13.61 1.40
C LYS A 248 26.34 -14.82 1.76
N ALA A 249 25.37 -14.62 2.67
CA ALA A 249 24.42 -15.67 3.02
C ALA A 249 23.60 -16.13 1.80
N ARG A 250 23.11 -15.18 0.98
CA ARG A 250 22.38 -15.48 -0.26
C ARG A 250 23.22 -16.35 -1.19
N LEU A 251 24.43 -15.91 -1.53
CA LEU A 251 25.30 -16.60 -2.48
C LEU A 251 25.67 -18.01 -2.00
N GLU A 252 25.88 -18.19 -0.70
CA GLU A 252 26.13 -19.52 -0.15
C GLU A 252 24.90 -20.43 -0.30
N ILE A 253 23.69 -19.94 0.01
CA ILE A 253 22.47 -20.74 -0.16
C ILE A 253 22.20 -21.03 -1.64
N GLU A 254 22.39 -20.06 -2.53
CA GLU A 254 22.25 -20.25 -3.98
C GLU A 254 23.23 -21.30 -4.50
N LYS A 255 24.47 -21.31 -4.00
CA LYS A 255 25.48 -22.31 -4.32
C LYS A 255 25.08 -23.72 -3.86
N GLN A 256 24.53 -23.87 -2.65
CA GLN A 256 24.12 -25.16 -2.11
C GLN A 256 22.83 -25.69 -2.75
N THR A 257 21.90 -24.80 -3.10
CA THR A 257 20.58 -25.19 -3.62
C THR A 257 20.51 -25.23 -5.15
N GLY A 258 21.44 -24.59 -5.85
CA GLY A 258 21.44 -24.42 -7.30
C GLY A 258 20.32 -23.52 -7.84
N LYS A 259 19.57 -22.84 -6.96
CA LYS A 259 18.42 -21.99 -7.32
C LYS A 259 18.68 -20.56 -6.88
N SER A 260 18.36 -19.60 -7.76
CA SER A 260 18.41 -18.19 -7.35
C SER A 260 17.29 -17.87 -6.36
N ILE A 261 17.64 -17.11 -5.32
CA ILE A 261 16.71 -16.69 -4.28
C ILE A 261 15.94 -15.44 -4.73
N VAL A 262 16.60 -14.51 -5.42
CA VAL A 262 15.96 -13.33 -5.99
C VAL A 262 15.11 -13.76 -7.18
N SER A 263 13.79 -13.70 -7.02
CA SER A 263 12.84 -14.26 -7.98
C SER A 263 11.78 -13.25 -8.41
N SER A 264 11.16 -13.51 -9.57
CA SER A 264 9.99 -12.76 -10.06
C SER A 264 8.70 -13.11 -9.33
N LYS A 265 8.71 -14.12 -8.44
CA LYS A 265 7.51 -14.54 -7.71
C LYS A 265 6.99 -13.42 -6.82
N ASN A 266 5.68 -13.23 -6.83
CA ASN A 266 4.98 -12.24 -6.02
C ASN A 266 3.87 -12.90 -5.19
N ALA A 267 3.17 -12.10 -4.37
CA ALA A 267 2.16 -12.61 -3.45
C ALA A 267 1.08 -13.48 -4.10
N LYS A 268 0.67 -13.18 -5.34
CA LYS A 268 -0.38 -13.93 -6.06
C LYS A 268 0.07 -15.37 -6.36
N GLU A 269 1.34 -15.53 -6.74
CA GLU A 269 1.94 -16.84 -7.03
C GLU A 269 2.33 -17.59 -5.75
N LEU A 270 2.56 -16.88 -4.65
CA LEU A 270 2.92 -17.45 -3.35
C LEU A 270 1.69 -17.97 -2.61
N GLY A 271 0.56 -17.27 -2.68
CA GLY A 271 -0.71 -17.68 -2.04
C GLY A 271 -1.40 -18.86 -2.72
N GLN A 272 -1.16 -19.10 -4.01
CA GLN A 272 -1.74 -20.26 -4.73
C GLN A 272 -1.12 -21.60 -4.32
N LYS A 273 0.06 -21.62 -3.70
CA LYS A 273 0.77 -22.86 -3.37
C LYS A 273 0.27 -23.59 -2.12
N SER A 274 -0.45 -22.92 -1.21
CA SER A 274 -0.97 -23.58 -0.01
C SER A 274 -2.16 -24.50 -0.29
N ASP A 275 -2.87 -24.29 -1.40
CA ASP A 275 -4.04 -25.11 -1.75
C ASP A 275 -3.66 -26.40 -2.49
N ASP A 276 -2.51 -26.44 -3.16
CA ASP A 276 -2.05 -27.63 -3.89
C ASP A 276 -1.33 -28.65 -2.98
N GLU A 277 -0.63 -28.21 -1.92
CA GLU A 277 0.00 -29.13 -0.97
C GLU A 277 -1.02 -29.86 -0.07
N ASN A 278 -2.20 -29.28 0.15
CA ASN A 278 -3.29 -29.90 0.91
C ASN A 278 -4.16 -30.87 0.10
N LYS A 279 -4.01 -30.96 -1.23
CA LYS A 279 -4.72 -31.93 -2.07
C LYS A 279 -3.95 -33.23 -2.31
N SER A 280 -2.71 -33.31 -1.85
CA SER A 280 -1.85 -34.49 -2.00
C SER A 280 -1.79 -35.39 -0.77
N ILE A 281 -2.64 -35.15 0.24
CA ILE A 281 -2.72 -35.97 1.48
C ILE A 281 -4.17 -36.46 1.76
N GLU A 282 -5.02 -36.56 0.74
CA GLU A 282 -6.27 -37.36 0.84
C GLU A 282 -6.17 -38.64 -0.01
#